data_AF-A0A7C3XYW7-F1
#
_entry.id   AF-A0A7C3XYW7-F1
#
_cell.length_a   1.000
_cell.length_b   1.000
_cell.length_c   1.000
_cell.angle_alpha   90.00
_cell.angle_beta   90.00
_cell.angle_gamma   90.00
#
_symmetry.space_group_name_H-M   'P 1'
#
loop_
_entity.id
_entity.type
_entity.pdbx_description
1 polymer ?
#
loop_
_entity_poly.entity_id
_entity_poly.type
_entity_poly.pdbx_seq_one_letter_code
_entity_poly.pdbx_strand_id
1 'polypeptide(L)' 'MEMEDKERLRRIDQEIRRIKEAASALKRLSGGIQAVDCNADRILASARMLELNFSDLLESA' A
#
# COMPACT_ATOMS: atom_id res chain seq x y z
N MET A 1 0.21 -24.08 1.80
CA MET A 1 -0.61 -23.14 1.01
C MET A 1 -0.61 -23.60 -0.44
N GLU A 2 -1.74 -23.58 -1.14
CA GLU A 2 -1.81 -23.99 -2.54
C GLU A 2 -1.10 -22.95 -3.45
N MET A 3 -0.69 -23.35 -4.66
CA MET A 3 0.01 -22.45 -5.60
C MET A 3 -0.86 -21.25 -6.00
N GLU A 4 -2.18 -21.43 -6.15
CA GLU A 4 -3.13 -20.35 -6.47
C GLU A 4 -3.22 -19.30 -5.36
N ASP A 5 -3.14 -19.72 -4.10
CA ASP A 5 -3.15 -18.83 -2.95
C ASP A 5 -1.89 -17.96 -2.90
N LYS A 6 -0.71 -18.54 -3.15
CA LYS A 6 0.55 -17.76 -3.20
C LYS A 6 0.53 -16.68 -4.27
N GLU A 7 -0.01 -17.01 -5.45
CA GLU A 7 -0.13 -16.05 -6.55
C GLU A 7 -1.13 -14.94 -6.22
N ARG A 8 -2.27 -15.29 -5.59
CA ARG A 8 -3.22 -14.30 -5.08
C ARG A 8 -2.56 -13.38 -4.05
N LEU A 9 -1.78 -13.92 -3.11
CA LEU A 9 -1.08 -13.10 -2.11
C LEU A 9 -0.08 -12.14 -2.74
N ARG A 10 0.71 -12.60 -3.71
CA ARG A 10 1.64 -11.74 -4.46
C ARG A 10 0.93 -10.59 -5.19
N ARG A 11 -0.22 -10.86 -5.80
CA ARG A 11 -1.02 -9.80 -6.46
C ARG A 11 -1.53 -8.77 -5.46
N ILE A 12 -1.99 -9.21 -4.29
CA ILE A 12 -2.42 -8.30 -3.22
C ILE A 12 -1.24 -7.43 -2.74
N ASP A 13 -0.06 -8.01 -2.49
CA ASP A 13 1.16 -7.25 -2.14
C ASP A 13 1.51 -6.19 -3.20
N GLN A 14 1.43 -6.55 -4.48
CA GLN A 14 1.66 -5.62 -5.58
C GLN A 14 0.66 -4.45 -5.57
N GLU A 15 -0.62 -4.70 -5.33
CA GLU A 15 -1.63 -3.64 -5.25
C GLU A 15 -1.42 -2.73 -4.04
N ILE A 16 -1.02 -3.28 -2.89
CA ILE A 16 -0.67 -2.48 -1.69
C ILE A 16 0.47 -1.51 -2.01
N ARG A 17 1.52 -2.00 -2.70
CA ARG A 17 2.66 -1.16 -3.11
C ARG A 17 2.25 -0.08 -4.12
N ARG A 18 1.42 -0.41 -5.10
CA ARG A 18 0.87 0.55 -6.08
C ARG A 18 0.10 1.68 -5.39
N ILE A 19 -0.73 1.36 -4.40
CA ILE A 19 -1.47 2.38 -3.61
C ILE A 19 -0.48 3.33 -2.91
N LYS A 20 0.56 2.79 -2.28
CA LYS A 20 1.58 3.59 -1.59
C LYS A 20 2.37 4.49 -2.55
N GLU A 21 2.73 3.97 -3.72
CA GLU A 21 3.42 4.74 -4.77
C GLU A 21 2.52 5.88 -5.30
N ALA A 22 1.26 5.59 -5.57
CA ALA A 22 0.27 6.57 -6.03
C ALA A 22 0.02 7.67 -4.98
N ALA A 23 -0.13 7.30 -3.70
CA ALA A 23 -0.31 8.26 -2.62
C ALA A 23 0.95 9.12 -2.41
N SER A 24 2.14 8.54 -2.53
CA SER A 24 3.41 9.28 -2.49
C SER A 24 3.53 10.26 -3.65
N ALA A 25 3.12 9.85 -4.86
CA ALA A 25 3.07 10.72 -6.03
C ALA A 25 2.07 11.87 -5.85
N LEU A 26 0.87 11.57 -5.33
CA LEU A 26 -0.14 12.58 -5.01
C LEU A 26 0.39 13.62 -4.02
N LYS A 27 1.08 13.19 -2.96
CA LYS A 27 1.71 14.11 -2.00
C LYS A 27 2.77 15.00 -2.65
N ARG A 28 3.61 14.45 -3.54
CA ARG A 28 4.59 15.27 -4.28
C ARG A 28 3.94 16.29 -5.21
N LEU A 29 2.80 15.95 -5.79
CA LEU A 29 2.02 16.81 -6.69
C LEU A 29 1.15 17.83 -5.95
N SER A 30 0.99 17.72 -4.62
CA SER A 30 0.06 18.54 -3.86
C SER A 30 0.33 20.03 -3.95
N GLY A 31 1.58 20.44 -4.16
CA GLY A 31 1.97 21.86 -4.21
C GLY A 31 1.64 22.63 -2.93
N GLY A 32 1.51 21.94 -1.79
CA GLY A 32 1.11 22.55 -0.51
C GLY A 32 -0.41 22.70 -0.32
N ILE A 33 -1.23 22.11 -1.18
CA ILE A 33 -2.68 22.03 -0.95
C ILE A 33 -2.92 21.12 0.26
N GLN A 34 -3.18 21.73 1.41
CA GLN A 34 -3.30 21.05 2.71
C GLN A 34 -4.29 19.88 2.68
N ALA A 35 -5.42 20.03 1.98
CA ALA A 35 -6.40 18.96 1.84
C ALA A 35 -5.82 17.73 1.12
N VAL A 36 -4.99 17.94 0.09
CA VAL A 36 -4.34 16.87 -0.65
C VAL A 36 -3.24 16.24 0.20
N ASP A 37 -2.40 17.04 0.86
CA ASP A 37 -1.33 16.53 1.74
C ASP A 37 -1.90 15.66 2.87
N CYS A 38 -2.91 16.15 3.58
CA CYS A 38 -3.54 15.40 4.66
C CYS A 38 -4.16 14.08 4.20
N ASN A 39 -4.77 14.06 3.02
CA ASN A 39 -5.36 12.82 2.49
C ASN A 39 -4.29 11.85 1.99
N ALA A 40 -3.25 12.35 1.32
CA ALA A 40 -2.13 11.52 0.89
C ALA A 40 -1.41 10.88 2.10
N ASP A 41 -1.22 11.63 3.18
CA ASP A 41 -0.64 11.10 4.43
C ASP A 41 -1.50 10.02 5.09
N ARG A 42 -2.82 10.22 5.14
CA ARG A 42 -3.75 9.19 5.66
C ARG A 42 -3.70 7.91 4.83
N ILE A 43 -3.68 8.03 3.50
CA ILE A 43 -3.58 6.86 2.61
C ILE A 43 -2.25 6.15 2.83
N LEU A 44 -1.13 6.88 2.93
CA LEU A 44 0.19 6.31 3.20
C LEU A 44 0.24 5.57 4.54
N ALA A 45 -0.36 6.14 5.59
CA ALA A 45 -0.44 5.50 6.91
C ALA A 45 -1.25 4.19 6.85
N SER A 46 -2.42 4.20 6.20
CA SER A 46 -3.24 2.99 6.02
C SER A 46 -2.53 1.94 5.15
N ALA A 47 -1.87 2.35 4.06
CA ALA A 47 -1.11 1.45 3.21
C ALA A 47 0.06 0.82 3.98
N ARG A 48 0.76 1.59 4.83
CA ARG A 48 1.84 1.07 5.68
C ARG A 48 1.33 0.05 6.70
N MET A 49 0.19 0.32 7.34
CA MET A 49 -0.44 -0.65 8.23
C MET A 49 -0.83 -1.93 7.49
N LEU A 50 -1.36 -1.80 6.26
CA LEU A 50 -1.71 -2.94 5.44
C LEU A 50 -0.48 -3.74 5.01
N GLU A 51 0.63 -3.09 4.66
CA GLU A 51 1.92 -3.77 4.41
C GLU A 51 2.37 -4.61 5.62
N LEU A 52 2.32 -4.04 6.83
CA LEU A 52 2.72 -4.73 8.06
C LEU A 52 1.79 -5.89 8.40
N ASN A 53 0.48 -5.71 8.27
CA ASN A 53 -0.48 -6.78 8.51
C ASN A 53 -0.38 -7.91 7.49
N PHE A 54 0.12 -7.62 6.29
CA PHE A 54 0.20 -8.57 5.18
C PHE A 54 1.56 -9.25 5.05
N SER A 55 2.65 -8.64 5.53
CA SER A 55 3.99 -9.25 5.49
C SER A 55 4.03 -10.61 6.17
N ASP A 56 3.31 -10.76 7.28
CA ASP A 56 3.23 -12.01 8.05
C ASP A 56 2.63 -13.16 7.23
N LEU A 57 1.72 -12.84 6.29
CA LEU A 57 1.08 -13.81 5.40
C LEU A 57 1.98 -14.21 4.23
N LEU A 58 2.89 -13.33 3.79
CA LEU A 58 3.86 -13.61 2.73
C LEU A 58 5.04 -14.44 3.23
N GLU A 59 5.53 -14.16 4.45
CA GLU A 59 6.62 -14.92 5.06
C GLU A 59 6.20 -16.36 5.39
N SER A 60 4.91 -16.56 5.67
CA SER A 60 4.32 -17.88 5.94
C SER A 60 3.89 -18.65 4.69
N ALA A 61 4.07 -18.09 3.48
CA ALA A 61 3.55 -18.60 2.21
C ALA A 61 4.43 -19.65 1.53
#